data_AF-A0A0F9KP57-F1
#
_entry.id   AF-A0A0F9KP57-F1
#
_cell.length_a   1.000
_cell.length_b   1.000
_cell.length_c   1.000
_cell.angle_alpha   90.00
_cell.angle_beta   90.00
_cell.angle_gamma   90.00
#
_symmetry.space_group_name_H-M   'P 1'
#
loop_
_entity.id
_entity.type
_entity.pdbx_description
1 polymer ?
#
loop_
_entity_poly.entity_id
_entity_poly.type
_entity_poly.pdbx_seq_one_letter_code
_entity_poly.pdbx_strand_id
1 'polypeptide(L)'
;MERPFLIRPGARMVCGVAVIQIVDEINPIPGADRIETANILGWKVVVKKGDFKAGAECVYCEIDSVLPEREEFAFLEKVKYRIKTICLRKQISQGICFPLEILNNIPHAHFEWVPSPAGHIPTIFSDSYKGNKELKDWYKELSVGDDITEILGVKKYEIPPHRKALMGNVKGPFPGYVPKTDEMRVQSIPAILDELRGVT
;
A
#
# COMPACT_ATOMS: atom_id res chain seq x y z
N MET A 1 -2.48 -31.14 -10.34
CA MET A 1 -2.77 -30.98 -8.91
C MET A 1 -2.54 -29.51 -8.62
N GLU A 2 -3.62 -28.72 -8.73
CA GLU A 2 -3.58 -27.27 -8.75
C GLU A 2 -3.48 -26.75 -7.31
N ARG A 3 -2.59 -25.76 -7.10
CA ARG A 3 -2.32 -25.15 -5.80
C ARG A 3 -3.54 -24.34 -5.36
N PRO A 4 -4.17 -24.63 -4.21
CA PRO A 4 -5.25 -23.81 -3.72
C PRO A 4 -4.65 -22.54 -3.11
N PHE A 5 -5.27 -21.40 -3.42
CA PHE A 5 -4.96 -20.03 -2.97
C PHE A 5 -3.81 -19.30 -3.68
N LEU A 6 -4.21 -18.23 -4.39
CA LEU A 6 -3.40 -17.45 -5.33
C LEU A 6 -2.32 -16.64 -4.61
N ILE A 7 -1.07 -17.10 -4.70
CA ILE A 7 -0.01 -16.24 -5.22
C ILE A 7 0.11 -16.66 -6.69
N ARG A 8 -0.33 -15.80 -7.63
CA ARG A 8 -0.25 -16.13 -9.06
C ARG A 8 1.20 -16.50 -9.40
N PRO A 9 1.45 -17.58 -10.18
CA PRO A 9 2.79 -17.85 -10.67
C PRO A 9 3.24 -16.66 -11.53
N GLY A 10 4.21 -15.89 -11.03
CA GLY A 10 4.67 -14.65 -11.65
C GLY A 10 4.35 -13.38 -10.87
N ALA A 11 3.59 -13.43 -9.77
CA ALA A 11 3.50 -12.31 -8.84
C ALA A 11 4.89 -12.11 -8.21
N ARG A 12 5.60 -11.08 -8.65
CA ARG A 12 6.81 -10.63 -7.96
C ARG A 12 6.43 -10.30 -6.53
N MET A 13 7.27 -10.72 -5.60
CA MET A 13 7.24 -10.26 -4.22
C MET A 13 7.42 -8.73 -4.25
N VAL A 14 6.34 -7.96 -4.18
CA VAL A 14 6.41 -6.51 -4.25
C VAL A 14 6.43 -5.97 -2.83
N CYS A 15 7.55 -5.35 -2.45
CA CYS A 15 7.73 -4.65 -1.18
C CYS A 15 7.06 -3.25 -1.19
N GLY A 16 5.93 -3.13 -1.88
CA GLY A 16 5.18 -1.90 -2.03
C GLY A 16 4.60 -1.46 -0.69
N VAL A 17 4.60 -0.15 -0.45
CA VAL A 17 4.01 0.42 0.77
C VAL A 17 2.54 0.79 0.58
N ALA A 18 2.03 0.80 -0.65
CA ALA A 18 0.61 0.91 -0.96
C ALA A 18 0.18 -0.16 -1.96
N VAL A 19 -0.76 -1.02 -1.57
CA VAL A 19 -1.17 -2.22 -2.30
C VAL A 19 -2.68 -2.36 -2.27
N ILE A 20 -3.28 -2.90 -3.34
CA ILE A 20 -4.71 -3.23 -3.34
C ILE A 20 -4.92 -4.51 -2.54
N GLN A 21 -5.78 -4.45 -1.53
CA GLN A 21 -6.06 -5.55 -0.63
C GLN A 21 -7.55 -5.72 -0.39
N ILE A 22 -7.94 -6.89 0.13
CA ILE A 22 -9.31 -7.17 0.53
C ILE A 22 -9.43 -6.93 2.04
N VAL A 23 -10.58 -6.39 2.45
CA VAL A 23 -10.97 -6.34 3.86
C VAL A 23 -11.49 -7.71 4.28
N ASP A 24 -10.74 -8.43 5.12
CA ASP A 24 -11.10 -9.78 5.56
C ASP A 24 -12.31 -9.76 6.48
N GLU A 25 -12.32 -8.83 7.44
CA GLU A 25 -13.36 -8.76 8.47
C GLU A 25 -13.50 -7.32 9.00
N ILE A 26 -14.73 -6.95 9.37
CA ILE A 26 -15.04 -5.70 10.07
C ILE A 26 -15.55 -6.03 11.47
N ASN A 27 -14.87 -5.48 12.47
CA ASN A 27 -15.18 -5.67 13.88
C ASN A 27 -15.55 -4.33 14.55
N PRO A 28 -16.72 -4.20 15.20
CA PRO A 28 -17.08 -2.99 15.93
C PRO A 28 -16.16 -2.78 17.14
N ILE A 29 -15.79 -1.53 17.42
CA ILE A 29 -14.95 -1.20 18.59
C ILE A 29 -15.85 -0.95 19.81
N PRO A 30 -15.63 -1.64 20.95
CA PRO A 30 -16.40 -1.40 22.17
C PRO A 30 -16.32 0.06 22.63
N GLY A 31 -17.47 0.71 22.78
CA GLY A 31 -17.56 2.11 23.22
C GLY A 31 -17.18 3.14 22.15
N ALA A 32 -17.25 2.79 20.86
CA ALA A 32 -17.06 3.70 19.75
C ALA A 32 -18.23 3.62 18.75
N ASP A 33 -18.95 4.73 18.56
CA ASP A 33 -20.15 4.71 17.71
C ASP A 33 -19.86 4.99 16.23
N ARG A 34 -18.76 5.69 15.95
CA ARG A 34 -18.41 6.22 14.61
C ARG A 34 -17.31 5.45 13.89
N ILE A 35 -16.63 4.52 14.57
CA ILE A 35 -15.45 3.83 14.05
C ILE A 35 -15.56 2.33 14.29
N GLU A 36 -14.93 1.59 13.40
CA GLU A 36 -14.83 0.13 13.41
C GLU A 36 -13.40 -0.29 13.03
N THR A 37 -13.08 -1.56 13.27
CA THR A 37 -11.77 -2.14 12.95
C THR A 37 -11.90 -3.01 11.72
N ALA A 38 -11.19 -2.66 10.66
CA ALA A 38 -10.97 -3.51 9.51
C ALA A 38 -9.72 -4.38 9.74
N ASN A 39 -9.86 -5.69 9.53
CA ASN A 39 -8.75 -6.62 9.41
C ASN A 39 -8.37 -6.71 7.93
N ILE A 40 -7.09 -6.49 7.62
CA ILE A 40 -6.53 -6.56 6.27
C ILE A 40 -5.25 -7.38 6.38
N LEU A 41 -5.25 -8.62 5.88
CA LEU A 41 -4.17 -9.59 6.11
C LEU A 41 -3.90 -9.75 7.62
N GLY A 42 -2.65 -9.56 8.05
CA GLY A 42 -2.26 -9.55 9.46
C GLY A 42 -2.42 -8.19 10.16
N TRP A 43 -2.97 -7.18 9.50
CA TRP A 43 -3.06 -5.81 10.01
C TRP A 43 -4.46 -5.48 10.54
N LYS A 44 -4.49 -4.62 11.57
CA LYS A 44 -5.73 -4.02 12.07
C LYS A 44 -5.71 -2.53 11.80
N VAL A 45 -6.75 -2.03 11.13
CA VAL A 45 -6.88 -0.63 10.73
C VAL A 45 -8.22 -0.10 11.22
N VAL A 46 -8.22 1.09 11.81
CA VAL A 46 -9.46 1.74 12.23
C VAL A 46 -10.04 2.53 11.08
N VAL A 47 -11.30 2.24 10.73
CA VAL A 47 -12.06 2.88 9.64
C VAL A 47 -13.31 3.54 10.18
N LYS A 48 -13.94 4.44 9.41
CA LYS A 48 -15.24 4.99 9.81
C LYS A 48 -16.31 3.94 9.55
N LYS A 49 -17.34 3.98 10.39
CA LYS A 49 -18.44 3.03 10.33
C LYS A 49 -19.19 3.14 9.00
N GLY A 50 -19.24 2.04 8.25
CA GLY A 50 -19.97 1.96 6.99
C GLY A 50 -19.16 2.36 5.75
N ASP A 51 -17.87 2.69 5.91
CA ASP A 51 -16.97 2.95 4.76
C ASP A 51 -16.65 1.65 4.00
N PHE A 52 -16.54 0.52 4.71
CA PHE A 52 -16.15 -0.77 4.13
C PHE A 52 -17.08 -1.92 4.53
N LYS A 53 -17.08 -2.97 3.72
CA LYS A 53 -17.74 -4.25 3.99
C LYS A 53 -16.69 -5.36 3.93
N ALA A 54 -16.87 -6.44 4.70
CA ALA A 54 -16.04 -7.62 4.55
C ALA A 54 -16.12 -8.17 3.12
N GLY A 55 -14.97 -8.52 2.55
CA GLY A 55 -14.82 -8.92 1.15
C GLY A 55 -14.70 -7.77 0.14
N ALA A 56 -14.78 -6.51 0.58
CA ALA A 56 -14.58 -5.37 -0.31
C ALA A 56 -13.09 -5.11 -0.58
N GLU A 57 -12.78 -4.65 -1.79
CA GLU A 57 -11.44 -4.21 -2.17
C GLU A 57 -11.15 -2.80 -1.65
N CYS A 58 -9.91 -2.58 -1.22
CA CYS A 58 -9.44 -1.33 -0.69
C CYS A 58 -7.98 -1.09 -1.07
N VAL A 59 -7.60 0.19 -1.11
CA VAL A 59 -6.21 0.62 -1.15
C VAL A 59 -5.69 0.59 0.26
N TYR A 60 -4.73 -0.28 0.57
CA TYR A 60 -4.08 -0.34 1.88
C TYR A 60 -2.68 0.26 1.80
N CYS A 61 -2.39 1.25 2.66
CA CYS A 61 -1.07 1.82 2.82
C CYS A 61 -0.47 1.40 4.16
N GLU A 62 0.70 0.78 4.10
CA GLU A 62 1.44 0.30 5.26
C GLU A 62 1.97 1.44 6.16
N ILE A 63 2.39 1.08 7.36
CA ILE A 63 3.14 1.98 8.25
C ILE A 63 4.44 2.46 7.60
N ASP A 64 4.87 3.66 7.99
CA ASP A 64 5.99 4.39 7.40
C ASP A 64 5.76 4.82 5.95
N SER A 65 4.54 4.75 5.43
CA SER A 65 4.13 5.44 4.21
C SER A 65 4.05 6.96 4.42
N VAL A 66 4.54 7.73 3.46
CA VAL A 66 4.36 9.18 3.34
C VAL A 66 3.53 9.44 2.10
N LEU A 67 2.31 9.94 2.31
CA LEU A 67 1.39 10.28 1.22
C LEU A 67 1.74 11.66 0.65
N PRO A 68 1.42 11.92 -0.63
CA PRO A 68 1.61 13.24 -1.21
C PRO A 68 0.64 14.27 -0.59
N GLU A 69 1.04 15.53 -0.59
CA GLU A 69 0.21 16.64 -0.13
C GLU A 69 -0.88 16.92 -1.19
N ARG A 70 -2.04 16.28 -1.04
CA ARG A 70 -3.22 16.43 -1.92
C ARG A 70 -4.50 16.62 -1.10
N GLU A 71 -5.54 17.15 -1.72
CA GLU A 71 -6.82 17.43 -1.06
C GLU A 71 -7.48 16.16 -0.50
N GLU A 72 -7.37 15.02 -1.19
CA GLU A 72 -7.91 13.74 -0.70
C GLU A 72 -7.25 13.29 0.62
N PHE A 73 -6.01 13.71 0.84
CA PHE A 73 -5.20 13.38 2.00
C PHE A 73 -5.11 14.52 3.03
N ALA A 74 -5.86 15.61 2.85
CA ALA A 74 -5.77 16.80 3.70
C ALA A 74 -5.99 16.49 5.20
N PHE A 75 -6.77 15.46 5.53
CA PHE A 75 -6.99 15.04 6.92
C PHE A 75 -5.70 14.50 7.60
N LEU A 76 -4.68 14.13 6.82
CA LEU A 76 -3.36 13.70 7.30
C LEU A 76 -2.37 14.85 7.50
N GLU A 77 -2.73 16.09 7.19
CA GLU A 77 -1.87 17.26 7.35
C GLU A 77 -1.33 17.39 8.78
N LYS A 78 -2.18 17.11 9.78
CA LYS A 78 -1.80 17.13 11.22
C LYS A 78 -0.68 16.15 11.56
N VAL A 79 -0.58 15.04 10.84
CA VAL A 79 0.46 14.02 11.02
C VAL A 79 1.57 14.13 9.98
N LYS A 80 1.62 15.24 9.23
CA LYS A 80 2.59 15.50 8.16
C LYS A 80 2.58 14.41 7.09
N TYR A 81 1.40 13.91 6.74
CA TYR A 81 1.18 12.88 5.73
C TYR A 81 1.90 11.54 5.97
N ARG A 82 2.49 11.36 7.16
CA ARG A 82 3.20 10.14 7.54
C ARG A 82 2.27 9.22 8.33
N ILE A 83 2.14 7.99 7.83
CA ILE A 83 1.41 6.94 8.50
C ILE A 83 2.28 6.31 9.58
N LYS A 84 1.74 6.26 10.79
CA LYS A 84 2.36 5.65 11.97
C LYS A 84 1.34 4.75 12.63
N THR A 85 1.82 3.85 13.46
CA THR A 85 0.97 3.13 14.42
C THR A 85 0.28 4.14 15.33
N ILE A 86 -1.04 4.08 15.42
CA ILE A 86 -1.86 4.87 16.36
C ILE A 86 -2.72 3.94 17.21
N CYS A 87 -3.16 4.43 18.36
CA CYS A 87 -4.12 3.71 19.20
C CYS A 87 -5.35 4.61 19.42
N LEU A 88 -6.52 4.13 18.99
CA LEU A 88 -7.79 4.83 19.09
C LEU A 88 -8.72 4.02 19.99
N ARG A 89 -9.16 4.59 21.12
CA ARG A 89 -10.05 3.91 22.08
C ARG A 89 -9.57 2.51 22.48
N LYS A 90 -8.27 2.36 22.76
CA LYS A 90 -7.58 1.09 23.10
C LYS A 90 -7.46 0.08 21.95
N GLN A 91 -7.88 0.43 20.74
CA GLN A 91 -7.67 -0.36 19.53
C GLN A 91 -6.42 0.14 18.78
N ILE A 92 -5.49 -0.78 18.51
CA ILE A 92 -4.32 -0.49 17.66
C ILE A 92 -4.78 -0.37 16.20
N SER A 93 -4.30 0.67 15.53
CA SER A 93 -4.43 0.88 14.09
C SER A 93 -3.04 1.02 13.47
N GLN A 94 -2.71 0.13 12.54
CA GLN A 94 -1.43 0.10 11.85
C GLN A 94 -1.67 0.16 10.35
N GLY A 95 -1.29 1.29 9.74
CA GLY A 95 -1.60 1.57 8.34
C GLY A 95 -2.87 2.41 8.20
N ILE A 96 -3.26 2.65 6.96
CA ILE A 96 -4.48 3.35 6.57
C ILE A 96 -5.07 2.69 5.34
N CYS A 97 -6.39 2.70 5.20
CA CYS A 97 -7.06 2.18 4.03
C CYS A 97 -8.01 3.20 3.40
N PHE A 98 -8.16 3.12 2.10
CA PHE A 98 -9.00 4.00 1.28
C PHE A 98 -9.89 3.17 0.34
N PRO A 99 -11.09 3.65 -0.01
CA PRO A 99 -11.85 3.07 -1.10
C PRO A 99 -11.11 3.25 -2.42
N LEU A 100 -11.31 2.35 -3.36
CA LEU A 100 -10.68 2.39 -4.70
C LEU A 100 -10.98 3.68 -5.46
N GLU A 101 -12.09 4.36 -5.13
CA GLU A 101 -12.51 5.63 -5.71
C GLU A 101 -11.43 6.73 -5.61
N ILE A 102 -10.54 6.64 -4.62
CA ILE A 102 -9.44 7.61 -4.47
C ILE A 102 -8.49 7.62 -5.68
N LEU A 103 -8.44 6.53 -6.44
CA LEU A 103 -7.59 6.39 -7.63
C LEU A 103 -8.09 7.23 -8.81
N ASN A 104 -9.36 7.65 -8.83
CA ASN A 104 -9.89 8.56 -9.86
C ASN A 104 -9.38 10.00 -9.69
N ASN A 105 -9.04 10.39 -8.45
CA ASN A 105 -8.63 11.75 -8.14
C ASN A 105 -7.11 11.97 -8.34
N ILE A 106 -6.39 10.91 -8.72
CA ILE A 106 -4.96 11.00 -9.01
C ILE A 106 -4.81 11.70 -10.37
N PRO A 107 -4.04 12.80 -10.45
CA PRO A 107 -3.74 13.41 -11.74
C PRO A 107 -3.04 12.38 -12.63
N HIS A 108 -3.75 11.93 -13.66
CA HIS A 108 -3.22 11.00 -14.66
C HIS A 108 -2.10 11.71 -15.45
N ALA A 109 -0.85 11.48 -15.07
CA ALA A 109 0.20 11.49 -16.07
C ALA A 109 -0.18 10.41 -17.11
N HIS A 110 -0.18 10.78 -18.39
CA HIS A 110 -0.61 9.91 -19.49
C HIS A 110 -0.04 8.49 -19.34
N PHE A 111 -0.90 7.48 -19.13
CA PHE A 111 -0.48 6.08 -19.07
C PHE A 111 -0.22 5.58 -20.49
N GLU A 112 1.03 5.27 -20.81
CA GLU A 112 1.31 4.35 -21.92
C GLU A 112 1.49 2.93 -21.35
N TRP A 113 0.79 1.97 -21.96
CA TRP A 113 0.97 0.56 -21.65
C TRP A 113 2.32 0.12 -22.24
N VAL A 114 3.34 0.04 -21.39
CA VAL A 114 4.65 -0.49 -21.78
C VAL A 114 4.73 -1.95 -21.33
N PRO A 115 4.84 -2.93 -22.25
CA PRO A 115 5.01 -4.33 -21.85
C PRO A 115 6.36 -4.50 -21.17
N SER A 116 6.34 -4.65 -19.83
CA SER A 116 7.51 -5.08 -19.06
C SER A 116 7.62 -6.60 -19.13
N PRO A 117 8.84 -7.17 -19.30
CA PRO A 117 9.08 -8.62 -19.26
C PRO A 117 8.63 -9.30 -17.95
N ALA A 118 8.30 -8.52 -16.92
CA ALA A 118 8.00 -8.98 -15.57
C ALA A 118 6.54 -8.78 -15.12
N GLY A 119 5.62 -8.46 -16.05
CA GLY A 119 4.22 -8.17 -15.74
C GLY A 119 3.91 -6.67 -15.76
N HIS A 120 2.63 -6.35 -16.01
CA HIS A 120 2.13 -4.99 -16.21
C HIS A 120 2.39 -4.13 -14.98
N ILE A 121 3.26 -3.12 -15.13
CA ILE A 121 3.38 -2.05 -14.13
C ILE A 121 3.32 -0.74 -14.91
N PRO A 122 2.37 0.15 -14.62
CA PRO A 122 2.38 1.49 -15.17
C PRO A 122 3.45 2.35 -14.47
N THR A 123 4.55 2.64 -15.15
CA THR A 123 5.55 3.62 -14.71
C THR A 123 5.18 5.03 -15.16
N ILE A 124 5.24 5.99 -14.23
CA ILE A 124 4.93 7.41 -14.47
C ILE A 124 6.15 8.12 -15.12
N PHE A 125 5.94 8.79 -16.26
CA PHE A 125 6.85 9.82 -16.78
C PHE A 125 6.17 11.20 -16.83
N SER A 126 7.01 12.23 -16.72
CA SER A 126 6.73 13.61 -16.29
C SER A 126 5.74 14.43 -17.12
N ASP A 127 5.12 15.39 -16.42
CA ASP A 127 4.71 16.74 -16.82
C ASP A 127 4.50 16.99 -18.31
N SER A 128 3.23 17.04 -18.70
CA SER A 128 2.62 17.94 -19.73
C SER A 128 1.59 17.18 -20.56
N TYR A 129 0.38 16.96 -20.03
CA TYR A 129 -0.75 16.64 -20.89
C TYR A 129 -1.99 17.45 -20.49
N LYS A 130 -2.28 18.46 -21.33
CA LYS A 130 -3.60 19.08 -21.45
C LYS A 130 -4.46 18.14 -22.29
N GLY A 131 -5.24 17.27 -21.66
CA GLY A 131 -6.11 16.36 -22.41
C GLY A 131 -7.17 15.74 -21.52
N ASN A 132 -8.34 16.38 -21.48
CA ASN A 132 -9.55 15.86 -20.85
C ASN A 132 -9.98 14.56 -21.52
N LYS A 133 -9.75 13.44 -20.83
CA LYS A 133 -10.64 12.29 -20.93
C LYS A 133 -10.83 11.78 -19.52
N GLU A 134 -12.04 11.94 -19.00
CA GLU A 134 -12.45 11.36 -17.71
C GLU A 134 -12.25 9.85 -17.79
N LEU A 135 -11.08 9.37 -17.36
CA LEU A 135 -10.76 7.96 -17.18
C LEU A 135 -11.43 7.49 -15.88
N LYS A 136 -12.75 7.63 -15.82
CA LYS A 136 -13.54 7.16 -14.69
C LYS A 136 -13.45 5.64 -14.68
N ASP A 137 -13.05 5.05 -13.55
CA ASP A 137 -13.01 3.61 -13.32
C ASP A 137 -11.87 2.80 -13.97
N TRP A 138 -10.79 3.46 -14.41
CA TRP A 138 -9.59 2.76 -14.90
C TRP A 138 -9.01 1.76 -13.88
N TYR A 139 -9.18 2.05 -12.59
CA TYR A 139 -8.70 1.22 -11.48
C TYR A 139 -9.40 -0.14 -11.38
N LYS A 140 -10.51 -0.37 -12.12
CA LYS A 140 -11.20 -1.68 -12.16
C LYS A 140 -10.37 -2.77 -12.83
N GLU A 141 -9.35 -2.40 -13.59
CA GLU A 141 -8.42 -3.35 -14.20
C GLU A 141 -7.34 -3.83 -13.22
N LEU A 142 -7.18 -3.14 -12.09
CA LEU A 142 -6.25 -3.54 -11.06
C LEU A 142 -6.80 -4.73 -10.28
N SER A 143 -5.90 -5.58 -9.84
CA SER A 143 -6.18 -6.80 -9.11
C SER A 143 -5.63 -6.73 -7.69
N VAL A 144 -6.22 -7.52 -6.80
CA VAL A 144 -5.73 -7.68 -5.43
C VAL A 144 -4.29 -8.16 -5.44
N GLY A 145 -3.43 -7.46 -4.69
CA GLY A 145 -1.99 -7.65 -4.64
C GLY A 145 -1.18 -6.72 -5.53
N ASP A 146 -1.82 -5.91 -6.39
CA ASP A 146 -1.10 -4.96 -7.24
C ASP A 146 -0.53 -3.81 -6.41
N ASP A 147 0.76 -3.53 -6.64
CA ASP A 147 1.46 -2.39 -6.02
C ASP A 147 1.12 -1.10 -6.77
N ILE A 148 0.58 -0.16 -6.00
CA ILE A 148 0.13 1.14 -6.47
C ILE A 148 0.88 2.28 -5.76
N THR A 149 2.02 1.95 -5.13
CA THR A 149 2.91 2.91 -4.44
C THR A 149 3.30 4.06 -5.35
N GLU A 150 3.80 3.75 -6.55
CA GLU A 150 4.22 4.77 -7.52
C GLU A 150 3.02 5.56 -8.05
N ILE A 151 1.92 4.86 -8.37
CA ILE A 151 0.67 5.46 -8.87
C ILE A 151 0.14 6.51 -7.89
N LEU A 152 0.07 6.17 -6.61
CA LEU A 152 -0.37 7.09 -5.56
C LEU A 152 0.67 8.15 -5.22
N GLY A 153 1.92 8.01 -5.67
CA GLY A 153 3.03 8.89 -5.29
C GLY A 153 3.44 8.74 -3.83
N VAL A 154 3.19 7.57 -3.23
CA VAL A 154 3.56 7.29 -1.84
C VAL A 154 5.07 7.04 -1.75
N LYS A 155 5.70 7.60 -0.74
CA LYS A 155 7.13 7.40 -0.45
C LYS A 155 7.28 6.67 0.87
N LYS A 156 8.28 5.80 0.98
CA LYS A 156 8.65 5.21 2.27
C LYS A 156 9.39 6.26 3.11
N TYR A 157 8.93 6.47 4.33
CA TYR A 157 9.59 7.33 5.31
C TYR A 157 10.86 6.67 5.79
N GLU A 158 11.98 7.36 5.61
CA GLU A 158 13.25 6.99 6.21
C GLU A 158 13.64 8.03 7.26
N ILE A 159 14.19 7.57 8.37
CA ILE A 159 14.71 8.48 9.40
C ILE A 159 15.88 9.25 8.77
N PRO A 160 15.87 10.60 8.79
CA PRO A 160 16.98 11.37 8.27
C PRO A 160 18.28 10.93 8.96
N PRO A 161 19.39 10.76 8.22
CA PRO A 161 20.65 10.29 8.80
C PRO A 161 21.10 11.27 9.89
N HIS A 162 20.89 10.90 11.16
CA HIS A 162 21.11 11.78 12.31
C HIS A 162 22.60 12.01 12.61
N ARG A 163 23.49 11.22 11.99
CA ARG A 163 24.95 11.36 12.11
C ARG A 163 25.57 11.66 10.75
N LYS A 164 26.34 12.76 10.67
CA LYS A 164 27.24 13.04 9.52
C LYS A 164 28.16 11.86 9.19
N ALA A 165 28.49 11.02 10.18
CA ALA A 165 29.33 9.83 9.99
C ALA A 165 28.73 8.75 9.07
N LEU A 166 27.41 8.75 8.84
CA LEU A 166 26.76 7.84 7.89
C LEU A 166 26.68 8.42 6.47
N MET A 167 26.96 9.71 6.30
CA MET A 167 26.96 10.38 4.99
C MET A 167 28.37 10.31 4.39
N GLY A 168 28.70 9.13 3.84
CA GLY A 168 29.93 8.94 3.07
C GLY A 168 29.85 9.56 1.67
N ASN A 169 31.01 9.79 1.05
CA ASN A 169 31.07 10.16 -0.36
C ASN A 169 30.63 8.97 -1.22
N VAL A 170 29.61 9.16 -2.05
CA VAL A 170 29.08 8.12 -2.95
C VAL A 170 30.15 7.78 -3.99
N LYS A 171 30.68 6.54 -3.93
CA LYS A 171 31.65 6.03 -4.91
C LYS A 171 31.01 5.34 -6.13
N GLY A 172 29.72 4.99 -6.05
CA GLY A 172 29.00 4.27 -7.10
C GLY A 172 27.67 3.69 -6.61
N PRO A 173 26.91 3.00 -7.48
CA PRO A 173 25.68 2.31 -7.11
C PRO A 173 25.95 1.13 -6.18
N PHE A 174 24.93 0.70 -5.43
CA PHE A 174 25.04 -0.47 -4.55
C PHE A 174 25.41 -1.73 -5.37
N PRO A 175 26.38 -2.55 -4.92
CA PRO A 175 26.82 -3.71 -5.69
C PRO A 175 25.69 -4.73 -5.89
N GLY A 176 25.40 -5.10 -7.14
CA GLY A 176 24.28 -6.00 -7.46
C GLY A 176 24.43 -7.44 -7.01
N TYR A 177 25.65 -7.88 -6.66
CA TYR A 177 25.90 -9.22 -6.14
C TYR A 177 25.62 -9.35 -4.63
N VAL A 178 25.46 -8.23 -3.91
CA VAL A 178 25.04 -8.23 -2.51
C VAL A 178 23.52 -8.13 -2.50
N PRO A 179 22.79 -9.09 -1.91
CA PRO A 179 21.36 -8.96 -1.76
C PRO A 179 21.05 -7.79 -0.82
N LYS A 180 19.99 -7.04 -1.14
CA LYS A 180 19.47 -6.03 -0.22
C LYS A 180 18.92 -6.73 1.03
N THR A 181 19.07 -6.09 2.17
CA THR A 181 18.62 -6.59 3.49
C THR A 181 17.16 -6.20 3.78
N ASP A 182 16.40 -5.83 2.76
CA ASP A 182 14.99 -5.49 2.93
C ASP A 182 14.20 -6.79 3.09
N GLU A 183 13.47 -6.91 4.19
CA GLU A 183 12.58 -8.03 4.47
C GLU A 183 11.13 -7.54 4.51
N MET A 184 10.20 -8.40 4.09
CA MET A 184 8.78 -8.14 4.22
C MET A 184 8.31 -8.31 5.66
N ARG A 185 7.28 -7.56 6.02
CA ARG A 185 6.63 -7.71 7.32
C ARG A 185 5.80 -8.98 7.32
N VAL A 186 5.87 -9.74 8.41
CA VAL A 186 5.12 -11.00 8.58
C VAL A 186 3.60 -10.79 8.42
N GLN A 187 3.10 -9.63 8.84
CA GLN A 187 1.68 -9.26 8.71
C GLN A 187 1.23 -9.12 7.24
N SER A 188 2.15 -8.79 6.34
CA SER A 188 1.86 -8.62 4.91
C SER A 188 1.92 -9.93 4.14
N ILE A 189 2.40 -11.03 4.76
CA ILE A 189 2.40 -12.38 4.16
C ILE A 189 1.94 -13.42 5.18
N PRO A 190 0.66 -13.39 5.60
CA PRO A 190 0.14 -14.35 6.57
C PRO A 190 0.27 -15.81 6.09
N ALA A 191 0.21 -16.06 4.78
CA ALA A 191 0.30 -17.40 4.19
C ALA A 191 1.60 -18.16 4.55
N ILE A 192 2.73 -17.43 4.74
CA ILE A 192 4.00 -18.06 5.15
C ILE A 192 3.86 -18.70 6.54
N LEU A 193 3.03 -18.12 7.41
CA LEU A 193 2.82 -18.67 8.75
C LEU A 193 2.05 -19.99 8.70
N ASP A 194 1.13 -20.15 7.76
CA ASP A 194 0.34 -21.37 7.60
C ASP A 194 1.21 -22.51 7.06
N GLU A 195 2.11 -22.21 6.12
CA GLU A 195 3.12 -23.13 5.61
C GLU A 195 4.06 -23.60 6.74
N LEU A 196 4.59 -22.66 7.53
CA LEU A 196 5.50 -22.98 8.64
C LEU A 196 4.83 -23.81 9.76
N ARG A 197 3.51 -23.71 9.89
CA ARG A 197 2.74 -24.52 10.86
C ARG A 197 2.41 -25.92 10.34
N GLY A 198 2.73 -26.23 9.08
CA GLY A 198 2.42 -27.52 8.45
C GLY A 198 0.91 -27.74 8.24
N VAL A 199 0.15 -26.65 8.09
CA VAL A 199 -1.32 -26.70 7.90
C VAL A 199 -1.69 -26.73 6.41
N THR A 200 -0.70 -26.73 5.52
CA THR A 200 -0.85 -26.72 4.05
C THR A 200 -0.47 -28.04 3.42
#